data_AF-A0A226E6I9-F1
#
_entry.id   AF-A0A226E6I9-F1
#
_cell.length_a   1.000
_cell.length_b   1.000
_cell.length_c   1.000
_cell.angle_alpha   90.00
_cell.angle_beta   90.00
_cell.angle_gamma   90.00
#
_symmetry.space_group_name_H-M   'P 1'
#
loop_
_entity.id
_entity.type
_entity.pdbx_description
1 polymer ?
#
loop_
_entity_poly.entity_id
_entity_poly.type
_entity_poly.pdbx_seq_one_letter_code
_entity_poly.pdbx_strand_id
1 'polypeptide(L)'
;MEKRIELEKRRRDSSQIHELVLDNCRSTSIEGLTDEFVNLKSLSLIGVGLTSLKGFPKLAKLKKLELSDNRVSGGLQVLKDCPTLTILNLSNNKIKDMETLEPLKELSNLKSVDLYRNEVTQIEEYRDKVFNLLPGLSYLDGVDKNGKEFDSDFEDDDLKEMNGKDDDDDDDEDDEDGGGGEDEEVDEEEDGSEEESDEEVGLKDIYRDDLEKESDGGEYEEEDVVDESDEEDLEETIEGEEGKGGESSNAPENRGTKRKLEDEVEETEPQ
;
A
#
# COMPACT_ATOMS: atom_id res chain seq x y z
N MET A 1 3.64 -11.79 -0.88
CA MET A 1 3.10 -10.80 0.09
C MET A 1 2.66 -11.46 1.40
N GLU A 2 1.87 -12.54 1.36
CA GLU A 2 1.38 -13.33 2.51
C GLU A 2 2.39 -13.53 3.65
N LYS A 3 3.59 -14.05 3.35
CA LYS A 3 4.63 -14.29 4.38
C LYS A 3 5.01 -13.01 5.15
N ARG A 4 5.05 -11.85 4.49
CA ARG A 4 5.34 -10.58 5.18
C ARG A 4 4.18 -10.18 6.09
N ILE A 5 2.94 -10.35 5.62
CA ILE A 5 1.76 -10.08 6.43
C ILE A 5 1.77 -10.93 7.71
N GLU A 6 2.10 -12.22 7.61
CA GLU A 6 2.23 -13.09 8.79
C GLU A 6 3.31 -12.61 9.77
N LEU A 7 4.45 -12.12 9.26
CA LEU A 7 5.52 -11.54 10.08
C LEU A 7 5.06 -10.27 10.79
N GLU A 8 4.41 -9.34 10.09
CA GLU A 8 3.91 -8.07 10.64
C GLU A 8 2.78 -8.26 11.66
N LYS A 9 1.96 -9.31 11.47
CA LYS A 9 0.92 -9.67 12.44
C LYS A 9 1.53 -10.00 13.81
N ARG A 10 2.78 -10.51 13.88
CA ARG A 10 3.43 -10.92 15.15
C ARG A 10 2.53 -11.82 16.02
N ARG A 11 1.81 -12.75 15.38
CA ARG A 11 0.79 -13.64 16.00
C ARG A 11 -0.46 -12.94 16.57
N ARG A 12 -0.65 -11.65 16.31
CA ARG A 12 -1.90 -10.94 16.62
C ARG A 12 -2.98 -11.28 15.60
N ASP A 13 -4.23 -11.10 16.01
CA ASP A 13 -5.37 -11.23 15.11
C ASP A 13 -5.39 -10.08 14.08
N SER A 14 -5.86 -10.36 12.85
CA SER A 14 -5.96 -9.35 11.78
C SER A 14 -6.77 -8.12 12.22
N SER A 15 -7.76 -8.30 13.11
CA SER A 15 -8.60 -7.23 13.64
C SER A 15 -7.88 -6.30 14.61
N GLN A 16 -6.74 -6.69 15.18
CA GLN A 16 -5.97 -5.84 16.13
C GLN A 16 -4.92 -4.97 15.44
N ILE A 17 -4.71 -5.20 14.15
CA ILE A 17 -3.71 -4.48 13.35
C ILE A 17 -4.30 -3.15 12.88
N HIS A 18 -3.62 -2.07 13.24
CA HIS A 18 -3.98 -0.71 12.83
C HIS A 18 -3.04 -0.14 11.77
N GLU A 19 -1.80 -0.63 11.74
CA GLU A 19 -0.81 -0.27 10.74
C GLU A 19 -0.16 -1.53 10.19
N LEU A 20 0.09 -1.52 8.88
CA LEU A 20 0.73 -2.61 8.19
C LEU A 20 1.72 -2.08 7.16
N VAL A 21 3.00 -2.45 7.34
CA VAL A 21 4.09 -2.06 6.44
C VAL A 21 4.54 -3.27 5.64
N LEU A 22 4.27 -3.26 4.33
CA LEU A 22 4.56 -4.35 3.40
C LEU A 22 5.56 -3.93 2.31
N ASP A 23 6.38 -2.94 2.61
CA ASP A 23 7.32 -2.35 1.67
C ASP A 23 8.33 -3.38 1.13
N ASN A 24 8.77 -3.16 -0.11
CA ASN A 24 9.76 -3.97 -0.82
C ASN A 24 9.42 -5.47 -0.89
N CYS A 25 8.15 -5.83 -0.65
CA CYS A 25 7.66 -7.17 -0.90
C CYS A 25 7.50 -7.36 -2.40
N ARG A 26 8.42 -8.07 -3.07
CA ARG A 26 8.29 -8.36 -4.51
C ARG A 26 6.98 -9.10 -4.80
N SER A 27 5.98 -8.39 -5.31
CA SER A 27 4.63 -8.89 -5.62
C SER A 27 4.03 -8.06 -6.74
N THR A 28 3.52 -8.71 -7.79
CA THR A 28 2.83 -8.01 -8.89
C THR A 28 1.36 -7.73 -8.58
N SER A 29 0.80 -8.49 -7.63
CA SER A 29 -0.58 -8.47 -7.14
C SER A 29 -0.63 -8.36 -5.61
N ILE A 30 -1.79 -7.94 -5.10
CA ILE A 30 -2.11 -7.95 -3.67
C ILE A 30 -2.62 -9.35 -3.31
N GLU A 31 -1.91 -10.03 -2.41
CA GLU A 31 -2.21 -11.41 -1.98
C GLU A 31 -2.06 -11.51 -0.46
N GLY A 32 -3.03 -12.14 0.20
CA GLY A 32 -3.07 -12.28 1.66
C GLY A 32 -3.67 -11.11 2.43
N LEU A 33 -3.89 -9.96 1.78
CA LEU A 33 -4.61 -8.84 2.37
C LEU A 33 -6.12 -9.08 2.18
N THR A 34 -6.86 -9.23 3.27
CA THR A 34 -8.29 -9.57 3.27
C THR A 34 -9.11 -8.50 3.99
N ASP A 35 -10.44 -8.61 3.95
CA ASP A 35 -11.35 -7.71 4.67
C ASP A 35 -11.32 -7.92 6.21
N GLU A 36 -10.51 -8.86 6.71
CA GLU A 36 -10.36 -9.13 8.15
C GLU A 36 -9.61 -8.02 8.90
N PHE A 37 -8.85 -7.19 8.17
CA PHE A 37 -8.11 -6.04 8.70
C PHE A 37 -9.04 -4.86 9.00
N VAL A 38 -10.11 -5.11 9.76
CA VAL A 38 -11.23 -4.20 10.01
C VAL A 38 -10.86 -2.91 10.73
N ASN A 39 -9.71 -2.90 11.43
CA ASN A 39 -9.21 -1.75 12.18
C ASN A 39 -7.98 -1.09 11.55
N LEU A 40 -7.57 -1.51 10.35
CA LEU A 40 -6.42 -0.94 9.66
C LEU A 40 -6.68 0.51 9.29
N LYS A 41 -5.81 1.41 9.75
CA LYS A 41 -5.82 2.85 9.50
C LYS A 41 -4.69 3.29 8.56
N SER A 42 -3.53 2.64 8.61
CA SER A 42 -2.35 2.93 7.77
C SER A 42 -1.89 1.67 7.03
N LEU A 43 -1.67 1.77 5.72
CA LEU A 43 -1.12 0.69 4.90
C LEU A 43 -0.01 1.23 4.00
N SER A 44 1.18 0.64 4.13
CA SER A 44 2.33 0.94 3.29
C SER A 44 2.67 -0.24 2.37
N LEU A 45 2.74 0.03 1.07
CA LEU A 45 3.00 -0.91 0.00
C LEU A 45 4.08 -0.34 -0.96
N ILE A 46 5.10 0.31 -0.41
CA ILE A 46 6.12 1.03 -1.18
C ILE A 46 7.06 0.04 -1.86
N GLY A 47 7.36 0.23 -3.15
CA GLY A 47 8.39 -0.57 -3.83
C GLY A 47 8.05 -2.06 -3.99
N VAL A 48 6.78 -2.44 -3.89
CA VAL A 48 6.30 -3.84 -3.97
C VAL A 48 6.36 -4.36 -5.42
N GLY A 49 6.19 -3.46 -6.39
CA GLY A 49 6.14 -3.80 -7.82
C GLY A 49 4.72 -4.04 -8.35
N LEU A 50 3.70 -3.52 -7.66
CA LEU A 50 2.31 -3.66 -8.04
C LEU A 50 2.04 -3.01 -9.40
N THR A 51 1.39 -3.74 -10.31
CA THR A 51 0.92 -3.20 -11.60
C THR A 51 -0.55 -2.78 -11.56
N SER A 52 -1.30 -3.32 -10.60
CA SER A 52 -2.72 -3.07 -10.43
C SER A 52 -3.12 -3.20 -8.96
N LEU A 53 -4.18 -2.51 -8.56
CA LEU A 53 -4.84 -2.66 -7.25
C LEU A 53 -5.94 -3.74 -7.27
N LYS A 54 -5.98 -4.60 -8.29
CA LYS A 54 -6.94 -5.72 -8.32
C LYS A 54 -6.75 -6.60 -7.09
N GLY A 55 -7.85 -6.88 -6.40
CA GLY A 55 -7.84 -7.66 -5.15
C GLY A 55 -7.56 -6.82 -3.89
N PHE A 56 -7.53 -5.49 -4.00
CA PHE A 56 -7.50 -4.62 -2.82
C PHE A 56 -8.77 -4.85 -1.98
N PRO A 57 -8.64 -5.15 -0.68
CA PRO A 57 -9.77 -5.48 0.18
C PRO A 57 -10.56 -4.25 0.61
N LYS A 58 -11.75 -4.50 1.15
CA LYS A 58 -12.60 -3.46 1.73
C LYS A 58 -12.10 -3.07 3.11
N LEU A 59 -11.41 -1.93 3.19
CA LEU A 59 -10.84 -1.41 4.44
C LEU A 59 -11.58 -0.15 4.89
N ALA A 60 -12.67 -0.36 5.65
CA ALA A 60 -13.60 0.70 6.03
C ALA A 60 -13.02 1.77 6.98
N LYS A 61 -11.87 1.51 7.61
CA LYS A 61 -11.19 2.42 8.53
C LYS A 61 -9.85 2.93 8.01
N LEU A 62 -9.46 2.56 6.79
CA LEU A 62 -8.19 2.97 6.21
C LEU A 62 -8.21 4.49 5.97
N LYS A 63 -7.21 5.19 6.50
CA LYS A 63 -7.04 6.65 6.39
C LYS A 63 -5.84 7.01 5.52
N LYS A 64 -4.74 6.25 5.63
CA LYS A 64 -3.49 6.48 4.89
C LYS A 64 -3.12 5.27 4.04
N LEU A 65 -2.84 5.50 2.76
CA LEU A 65 -2.39 4.48 1.82
C LEU A 65 -1.16 4.97 1.03
N GLU A 66 -0.03 4.30 1.26
CA GLU A 66 1.23 4.56 0.55
C GLU A 66 1.45 3.51 -0.54
N LEU A 67 1.46 3.94 -1.80
CA LEU A 67 1.67 3.10 -2.99
C LEU A 67 2.85 3.60 -3.84
N SER A 68 3.77 4.37 -3.25
CA SER A 68 4.90 4.93 -3.99
C SER A 68 5.82 3.84 -4.56
N ASP A 69 6.56 4.18 -5.61
CA ASP A 69 7.53 3.29 -6.26
C ASP A 69 6.93 1.96 -6.78
N ASN A 70 5.70 2.02 -7.29
CA ASN A 70 5.04 0.89 -7.94
C ASN A 70 4.91 1.12 -9.46
N ARG A 71 4.14 0.26 -10.13
CA ARG A 71 3.85 0.32 -11.57
C ARG A 71 2.36 0.44 -11.85
N VAL A 72 1.61 1.03 -10.92
CA VAL A 72 0.15 1.16 -11.04
C VAL A 72 -0.17 2.15 -12.17
N SER A 73 -0.93 1.69 -13.15
CA SER A 73 -1.40 2.52 -14.28
C SER A 73 -2.92 2.72 -14.28
N GLY A 74 -3.64 2.15 -13.31
CA GLY A 74 -5.08 2.26 -13.17
C GLY A 74 -5.65 1.31 -12.12
N GLY A 75 -6.95 1.07 -12.15
CA GLY A 75 -7.61 0.22 -11.16
C GLY A 75 -8.01 0.96 -9.87
N LEU A 76 -7.96 2.29 -9.84
CA LEU A 76 -8.25 3.11 -8.65
C LEU A 76 -9.71 3.00 -8.18
N GLN A 77 -10.61 2.43 -8.98
CA GLN A 77 -12.00 2.20 -8.60
C GLN A 77 -12.17 1.29 -7.38
N VAL A 78 -11.20 0.42 -7.08
CA VAL A 78 -11.27 -0.43 -5.88
C VAL A 78 -11.16 0.38 -4.59
N LEU A 79 -10.56 1.57 -4.64
CA LEU A 79 -10.38 2.42 -3.47
C LEU A 79 -11.69 3.00 -2.95
N LYS A 80 -12.76 2.97 -3.75
CA LYS A 80 -14.13 3.38 -3.36
C LYS A 80 -14.64 2.63 -2.14
N ASP A 81 -14.15 1.41 -1.94
CA ASP A 81 -14.48 0.57 -0.78
C ASP A 81 -13.74 1.00 0.50
N CYS A 82 -12.90 2.04 0.43
CA CYS A 82 -12.19 2.67 1.56
C CYS A 82 -12.71 4.11 1.78
N PRO A 83 -13.95 4.29 2.28
CA PRO A 83 -14.61 5.60 2.34
C PRO A 83 -13.94 6.61 3.29
N THR A 84 -13.11 6.14 4.22
CA THR A 84 -12.39 6.98 5.20
C THR A 84 -11.02 7.42 4.74
N LEU A 85 -10.59 7.07 3.51
CA LEU A 85 -9.26 7.39 3.02
C LEU A 85 -9.08 8.91 2.89
N THR A 86 -8.06 9.46 3.56
CA THR A 86 -7.73 10.88 3.60
C THR A 86 -6.42 11.20 2.88
N ILE A 87 -5.43 10.29 2.95
CA ILE A 87 -4.10 10.46 2.37
C ILE A 87 -3.81 9.31 1.42
N LEU A 88 -3.48 9.63 0.17
CA LEU A 88 -3.13 8.67 -0.86
C LEU A 88 -1.83 9.08 -1.56
N ASN A 89 -0.79 8.28 -1.44
CA ASN A 89 0.46 8.50 -2.17
C ASN A 89 0.54 7.53 -3.34
N LEU A 90 0.53 8.08 -4.56
CA LEU A 90 0.71 7.36 -5.82
C LEU A 90 1.99 7.82 -6.53
N SER A 91 2.94 8.45 -5.84
CA SER A 91 4.17 8.94 -6.45
C SER A 91 4.98 7.83 -7.12
N ASN A 92 5.72 8.18 -8.16
CA ASN A 92 6.54 7.28 -8.96
C ASN A 92 5.79 6.01 -9.46
N ASN A 93 4.59 6.20 -10.01
CA ASN A 93 3.79 5.15 -10.67
C ASN A 93 3.67 5.39 -12.18
N LYS A 94 2.71 4.75 -12.84
CA LYS A 94 2.48 4.81 -14.30
C LYS A 94 1.11 5.40 -14.65
N ILE A 95 0.62 6.35 -13.85
CA ILE A 95 -0.63 7.05 -14.13
C ILE A 95 -0.39 8.05 -15.27
N LYS A 96 -1.11 7.88 -16.39
CA LYS A 96 -0.92 8.68 -17.61
C LYS A 96 -1.99 9.73 -17.81
N ASP A 97 -3.25 9.34 -17.61
CA ASP A 97 -4.40 10.12 -18.02
C ASP A 97 -5.23 10.60 -16.83
N MET A 98 -5.91 11.74 -17.00
CA MET A 98 -6.86 12.26 -16.00
C MET A 98 -8.04 11.32 -15.78
N GLU A 99 -8.44 10.57 -16.80
CA GLU A 99 -9.52 9.56 -16.72
C GLU A 99 -9.22 8.49 -15.67
N THR A 100 -7.93 8.14 -15.49
CA THR A 100 -7.50 7.16 -14.49
C THR A 100 -7.77 7.64 -13.05
N LEU A 101 -7.78 8.96 -12.84
CA LEU A 101 -8.02 9.59 -11.53
C LEU A 101 -9.51 9.79 -11.24
N GLU A 102 -10.39 9.69 -12.24
CA GLU A 102 -11.83 9.89 -12.05
C GLU A 102 -12.43 9.07 -10.90
N PRO A 103 -12.08 7.79 -10.68
CA PRO A 103 -12.67 7.02 -9.59
C PRO A 103 -12.41 7.62 -8.20
N LEU A 104 -11.34 8.44 -8.04
CA LEU A 104 -11.03 9.10 -6.77
C LEU A 104 -12.05 10.18 -6.39
N LYS A 105 -12.89 10.65 -7.33
CA LYS A 105 -13.94 11.65 -7.04
C LYS A 105 -15.00 11.15 -6.05
N GLU A 106 -15.14 9.83 -5.92
CA GLU A 106 -16.07 9.19 -4.98
C GLU A 106 -15.52 9.15 -3.54
N LEU A 107 -14.23 9.42 -3.36
CA LEU A 107 -13.58 9.50 -2.06
C LEU A 107 -13.78 10.90 -1.46
N SER A 108 -14.97 11.13 -0.92
CA SER A 108 -15.36 12.43 -0.35
C SER A 108 -14.46 12.92 0.80
N ASN A 109 -13.77 12.01 1.49
CA ASN A 109 -12.85 12.32 2.58
C ASN A 109 -11.40 12.49 2.14
N LEU A 110 -11.07 12.33 0.85
CA LEU A 110 -9.70 12.44 0.37
C LEU A 110 -9.21 13.90 0.44
N LYS A 111 -8.10 14.13 1.14
CA LYS A 111 -7.55 15.47 1.43
C LYS A 111 -6.20 15.69 0.80
N SER A 112 -5.37 14.65 0.72
CA SER A 112 -4.04 14.72 0.16
C SER A 112 -3.82 13.61 -0.86
N VAL A 113 -3.31 14.01 -2.03
CA VAL A 113 -2.89 13.06 -3.07
C VAL A 113 -1.51 13.47 -3.56
N ASP A 114 -0.60 12.51 -3.64
CA ASP A 114 0.70 12.69 -4.28
C ASP A 114 0.74 11.90 -5.60
N LEU A 115 0.96 12.60 -6.71
CA LEU A 115 1.12 12.04 -8.05
C LEU A 115 2.50 12.37 -8.63
N TYR A 116 3.44 12.85 -7.82
CA TYR A 116 4.77 13.20 -8.27
C TYR A 116 5.43 12.04 -9.04
N ARG A 117 6.17 12.34 -10.10
CA ARG A 117 6.78 11.34 -11.01
C ARG A 117 5.79 10.37 -11.68
N ASN A 118 4.55 10.78 -11.92
CA ASN A 118 3.65 10.12 -12.87
C ASN A 118 3.62 10.86 -14.22
N GLU A 119 3.25 10.16 -15.29
CA GLU A 119 3.13 10.75 -16.63
C GLU A 119 2.03 11.83 -16.69
N VAL A 120 0.97 11.70 -15.89
CA VAL A 120 -0.14 12.68 -15.75
C VAL A 120 0.34 14.08 -15.33
N THR A 121 1.48 14.18 -14.65
CA THR A 121 2.07 15.46 -14.21
C THR A 121 2.57 16.32 -15.37
N GLN A 122 2.76 15.73 -16.55
CA GLN A 122 3.20 16.44 -17.76
C GLN A 122 2.05 17.11 -18.53
N ILE A 123 0.81 16.90 -18.10
CA ILE A 123 -0.37 17.51 -18.72
C ILE A 123 -0.38 19.01 -18.39
N GLU A 124 -0.68 19.85 -19.39
CA GLU A 124 -0.87 21.29 -19.18
C GLU A 124 -1.99 21.57 -18.17
N GLU A 125 -1.75 22.51 -17.25
CA GLU A 125 -2.69 22.85 -16.18
C GLU A 125 -3.07 21.63 -15.31
N TYR A 126 -2.15 20.66 -15.18
CA TYR A 126 -2.37 19.42 -14.43
C TYR A 126 -2.94 19.67 -13.03
N ARG A 127 -2.36 20.58 -12.25
CA ARG A 127 -2.82 20.87 -10.88
C ARG A 127 -4.26 21.37 -10.86
N ASP A 128 -4.56 22.35 -11.71
CA ASP A 128 -5.91 22.93 -11.78
C ASP A 128 -6.94 21.89 -12.22
N LYS A 129 -6.59 21.04 -13.20
CA LYS A 129 -7.43 19.92 -13.62
C LYS A 129 -7.69 18.92 -12.51
N VAL A 130 -6.66 18.54 -11.72
CA VAL A 130 -6.83 17.62 -10.58
C VAL A 130 -7.70 18.26 -9.50
N PHE A 131 -7.46 19.52 -9.13
CA PHE A 131 -8.28 20.22 -8.15
C PHE A 131 -9.74 20.43 -8.59
N ASN A 132 -9.97 20.55 -9.90
CA ASN A 132 -11.32 20.61 -10.47
C ASN A 132 -11.99 19.23 -10.48
N LEU A 133 -11.23 18.17 -10.75
CA LEU A 133 -11.72 16.79 -10.72
C LEU A 133 -12.04 16.33 -9.29
N LEU A 134 -11.21 16.74 -8.32
CA LEU A 134 -11.28 16.38 -6.91
C LEU A 134 -11.53 17.63 -6.06
N PRO A 135 -12.77 18.16 -6.02
CA PRO A 135 -13.06 19.42 -5.33
C PRO A 135 -12.85 19.37 -3.82
N GLY A 136 -12.87 18.17 -3.21
CA GLY A 136 -12.59 17.95 -1.79
C GLY A 136 -11.10 17.95 -1.42
N LEU A 137 -10.21 17.93 -2.43
CA LEU A 137 -8.77 17.85 -2.26
C LEU A 137 -8.21 19.16 -1.70
N SER A 138 -7.41 19.05 -0.64
CA SER A 138 -6.75 20.18 0.02
C SER A 138 -5.30 20.31 -0.45
N TYR A 139 -4.60 19.19 -0.61
CA TYR A 139 -3.19 19.12 -0.97
C TYR A 139 -2.95 18.21 -2.16
N LEU A 140 -2.08 18.66 -3.07
CA LEU A 140 -1.64 17.93 -4.24
C LEU A 140 -0.12 18.00 -4.31
N ASP A 141 0.57 16.86 -4.41
CA ASP A 141 2.04 16.77 -4.44
C ASP A 141 2.70 17.54 -3.28
N GLY A 142 2.12 17.44 -2.09
CA GLY A 142 2.65 18.08 -0.88
C GLY A 142 2.38 19.58 -0.76
N VAL A 143 1.59 20.20 -1.65
CA VAL A 143 1.26 21.64 -1.59
C VAL A 143 -0.22 21.91 -1.88
N ASP A 144 -0.81 22.91 -1.23
CA ASP A 144 -2.20 23.32 -1.45
C ASP A 144 -2.37 24.19 -2.72
N LYS A 145 -3.57 24.75 -2.92
CA LYS A 145 -3.87 25.68 -4.04
C LYS A 145 -3.13 27.01 -3.93
N ASN A 146 -2.71 27.40 -2.73
CA ASN A 146 -2.01 28.65 -2.43
C ASN A 146 -0.48 28.48 -2.39
N GLY A 147 0.02 27.25 -2.56
CA GLY A 147 1.44 26.91 -2.43
C GLY A 147 1.93 26.72 -0.99
N LYS A 148 1.03 26.57 -0.01
CA LYS A 148 1.38 26.16 1.35
C LYS A 148 1.70 24.67 1.35
N GLU A 149 2.83 24.29 1.95
CA GLU A 149 3.23 22.90 2.13
C GLU A 149 2.21 22.11 2.98
N PHE A 150 2.20 20.80 2.78
CA PHE A 150 1.38 19.85 3.53
C PHE A 150 1.65 20.02 5.01
N ASP A 151 0.60 20.36 5.74
CA ASP A 151 0.68 20.53 7.18
C ASP A 151 0.61 19.14 7.80
N SER A 152 1.69 18.66 8.42
CA SER A 152 1.68 17.36 9.11
C SER A 152 0.64 17.33 10.23
N ASP A 153 0.17 18.49 10.71
CA ASP A 153 -0.93 18.57 11.66
C ASP A 153 -2.27 18.09 11.08
N PHE A 154 -2.37 17.94 9.75
CA PHE A 154 -3.52 17.36 9.07
C PHE A 154 -3.59 15.83 9.22
N GLU A 155 -2.54 15.19 9.74
CA GLU A 155 -2.64 13.81 10.18
C GLU A 155 -3.74 13.73 11.25
N ASP A 156 -4.74 12.91 10.96
CA ASP A 156 -5.86 12.64 11.87
C ASP A 156 -5.30 12.27 13.25
N ASP A 157 -5.88 12.75 14.35
CA ASP A 157 -5.36 12.46 15.71
C ASP A 157 -5.20 10.95 15.93
N ASP A 158 -6.08 10.17 15.32
CA ASP A 158 -6.06 8.71 15.24
C ASP A 158 -4.80 8.09 14.57
N LEU A 159 -4.12 8.83 13.69
CA LEU A 159 -2.85 8.46 13.04
C LEU A 159 -1.65 8.98 13.85
N LYS A 160 -1.76 10.17 14.47
CA LYS A 160 -0.71 10.73 15.34
C LYS A 160 -0.47 9.87 16.58
N GLU A 161 -1.53 9.37 17.22
CA GLU A 161 -1.44 8.49 18.39
C GLU A 161 -0.72 7.16 18.10
N MET A 162 -0.60 6.77 16.82
CA MET A 162 0.08 5.54 16.41
C MET A 162 1.57 5.74 16.19
N ASN A 163 1.98 6.91 15.66
CA ASN A 163 3.39 7.27 15.49
C ASN A 163 4.10 7.62 16.82
N GLY A 164 3.36 7.83 17.91
CA GLY A 164 3.88 8.23 19.23
C GLY A 164 4.04 7.09 20.24
N LYS A 165 4.10 5.83 19.81
CA LYS A 165 4.30 4.66 20.69
C LYS A 165 5.53 3.85 20.27
N ASP A 166 6.67 4.51 20.25
CA ASP A 166 7.95 3.83 20.43
C ASP A 166 8.70 4.61 21.52
N ASP A 167 9.11 3.88 22.55
CA ASP A 167 10.08 4.23 23.60
C ASP A 167 9.67 5.25 24.68
N ASP A 168 9.34 4.75 25.88
CA ASP A 168 9.75 5.26 27.21
C ASP A 168 9.00 4.44 28.30
N ASP A 169 9.32 3.14 28.41
CA ASP A 169 9.11 2.35 29.64
C ASP A 169 10.52 2.06 30.21
N ASP A 170 11.25 3.12 30.57
CA ASP A 170 12.46 3.10 31.41
C ASP A 170 12.46 4.40 32.24
N ASP A 171 11.41 4.61 33.04
CA ASP A 171 11.56 5.45 34.23
C ASP A 171 11.91 4.51 35.39
N ASP A 172 13.23 4.30 35.54
CA ASP A 172 13.86 3.89 36.77
C ASP A 172 13.33 4.78 37.91
N GLU A 173 12.53 4.22 38.82
CA GLU A 173 12.20 4.84 40.11
C GLU A 173 13.44 4.84 41.02
N ASP A 174 14.44 5.67 40.71
CA ASP A 174 15.48 6.09 41.65
C ASP A 174 15.03 7.38 42.33
N ASP A 175 14.11 7.26 43.30
CA ASP A 175 13.78 8.31 44.26
C ASP A 175 14.84 8.32 45.40
N GLU A 176 15.94 9.05 45.18
CA GLU A 176 16.73 9.64 46.27
C GLU A 176 16.22 11.05 46.59
N ASP A 177 15.69 11.23 47.81
CA ASP A 177 16.11 12.23 48.81
C ASP A 177 14.93 12.82 49.62
N GLY A 178 15.16 13.01 50.93
CA GLY A 178 14.60 14.18 51.61
C GLY A 178 13.73 14.00 52.86
N GLY A 179 14.24 13.32 53.90
CA GLY A 179 14.27 13.81 55.29
C GLY A 179 12.98 14.22 56.06
N GLY A 180 12.80 13.61 57.25
CA GLY A 180 12.30 14.32 58.44
C GLY A 180 11.35 13.53 59.36
N GLY A 181 11.76 13.33 60.62
CA GLY A 181 10.91 12.92 61.75
C GLY A 181 11.38 11.62 62.40
N GLU A 182 12.28 11.69 63.39
CA GLU A 182 12.00 11.70 64.84
C GLU A 182 11.89 10.28 65.45
N ASP A 183 12.88 10.01 66.30
CA ASP A 183 12.87 9.20 67.52
C ASP A 183 12.68 7.67 67.42
N GLU A 184 13.72 6.92 67.75
CA GLU A 184 13.75 6.11 68.97
C GLU A 184 15.17 5.59 69.24
N GLU A 185 15.71 5.95 70.41
CA GLU A 185 16.91 5.33 70.96
C GLU A 185 16.56 3.96 71.55
N VAL A 186 17.29 2.92 71.15
CA VAL A 186 17.57 1.77 72.02
C VAL A 186 18.98 1.24 71.77
N ASP A 187 19.66 1.06 72.88
CA ASP A 187 21.02 0.59 73.14
C ASP A 187 21.49 -0.69 72.41
N GLU A 188 22.82 -0.71 72.34
CA GLU A 188 23.79 -1.72 71.95
C GLU A 188 23.49 -3.14 72.46
N GLU A 189 23.80 -4.15 71.64
CA GLU A 189 24.67 -5.27 72.05
C GLU A 189 25.44 -5.81 70.83
N GLU A 190 26.71 -6.05 71.07
CA GLU A 190 27.77 -6.53 70.21
C GLU A 190 27.72 -8.07 70.09
N ASP A 191 27.80 -8.65 68.88
CA ASP A 191 28.39 -9.98 68.70
C ASP A 191 28.88 -10.15 67.26
N GLY A 192 30.13 -10.57 67.12
CA GLY A 192 30.84 -10.70 65.87
C GLY A 192 30.91 -12.14 65.38
N SER A 193 31.09 -12.29 64.08
CA SER A 193 31.89 -13.38 63.52
C SER A 193 32.21 -13.08 62.06
N GLU A 194 33.49 -13.11 61.77
CA GLU A 194 34.11 -13.16 60.44
C GLU A 194 33.55 -14.33 59.62
N GLU A 195 33.46 -14.21 58.30
CA GLU A 195 34.18 -15.08 57.36
C GLU A 195 33.98 -14.65 55.89
N GLU A 196 35.12 -14.73 55.19
CA GLU A 196 35.43 -14.55 53.78
C GLU A 196 34.54 -15.35 52.80
N SER A 197 34.26 -14.80 51.61
CA SER A 197 34.57 -15.46 50.32
C SER A 197 34.10 -14.64 49.10
N ASP A 198 35.08 -14.10 48.38
CA ASP A 198 35.35 -14.23 46.94
C ASP A 198 34.24 -14.12 45.86
N GLU A 199 34.58 -13.22 44.93
CA GLU A 199 34.52 -13.38 43.47
C GLU A 199 33.22 -13.05 42.72
N GLU A 200 33.12 -11.73 42.48
CA GLU A 200 32.69 -11.06 41.25
C GLU A 200 32.81 -11.92 39.97
N VAL A 201 31.68 -12.41 39.44
CA VAL A 201 31.61 -13.08 38.13
C VAL A 201 31.45 -12.05 37.01
N GLY A 202 32.58 -11.60 36.48
CA GLY A 202 32.66 -10.73 35.32
C GLY A 202 32.18 -11.41 34.03
N LEU A 203 31.28 -10.72 33.31
CA LEU A 203 30.64 -11.12 32.06
C LEU A 203 31.58 -11.12 30.83
N LYS A 204 32.79 -11.69 30.94
CA LYS A 204 33.82 -11.70 29.88
C LYS A 204 34.37 -13.08 29.49
N ASP A 205 33.88 -14.17 30.06
CA ASP A 205 34.47 -15.52 29.87
C ASP A 205 33.70 -16.48 28.94
N ILE A 206 32.79 -16.00 28.07
CA ILE A 206 32.02 -16.90 27.16
C ILE A 206 32.54 -16.89 25.71
N TYR A 207 33.56 -16.10 25.38
CA TYR A 207 34.10 -16.04 24.02
C TYR A 207 35.61 -16.30 23.96
N ARG A 208 35.96 -17.58 23.85
CA ARG A 208 37.14 -18.18 23.20
C ARG A 208 37.17 -19.66 23.59
N ASP A 209 37.47 -20.64 22.76
CA ASP A 209 37.81 -20.77 21.35
C ASP A 209 37.68 -22.30 21.08
N ASP A 210 37.72 -22.68 19.81
CA ASP A 210 38.10 -24.01 19.33
C ASP A 210 37.08 -25.16 19.38
N LEU A 211 36.42 -25.34 18.23
CA LEU A 211 36.14 -26.68 17.72
C LEU A 211 36.43 -26.72 16.21
N GLU A 212 37.73 -26.79 15.88
CA GLU A 212 38.20 -27.32 14.62
C GLU A 212 38.17 -28.86 14.63
N LYS A 213 37.61 -29.43 13.54
CA LYS A 213 37.97 -30.69 12.83
C LYS A 213 36.71 -31.40 12.35
N GLU A 214 36.60 -31.97 11.15
CA GLU A 214 37.34 -32.02 9.88
C GLU A 214 36.46 -32.92 8.99
N SER A 215 36.51 -32.68 7.67
CA SER A 215 36.34 -33.67 6.59
C SER A 215 35.00 -34.36 6.31
N ASP A 216 34.39 -34.06 5.15
CA ASP A 216 34.07 -34.99 4.02
C ASP A 216 33.28 -34.15 2.98
N GLY A 217 33.66 -33.94 1.71
CA GLY A 217 34.19 -34.87 0.72
C GLY A 217 33.08 -35.26 -0.27
N GLY A 218 32.84 -34.46 -1.33
CA GLY A 218 31.87 -34.81 -2.38
C GLY A 218 31.73 -33.78 -3.49
N GLU A 219 32.49 -33.97 -4.58
CA GLU A 219 32.31 -33.35 -5.91
C GLU A 219 31.05 -33.89 -6.60
N TYR A 220 30.20 -33.03 -7.17
CA TYR A 220 29.27 -33.38 -8.27
C TYR A 220 29.07 -32.18 -9.21
N GLU A 221 28.96 -32.49 -10.49
CA GLU A 221 29.35 -31.70 -11.67
C GLU A 221 28.34 -30.64 -12.14
N GLU A 222 28.88 -29.65 -12.86
CA GLU A 222 28.18 -28.75 -13.79
C GLU A 222 27.46 -29.56 -14.89
N GLU A 223 26.19 -29.27 -15.13
CA GLU A 223 25.60 -29.46 -16.46
C GLU A 223 25.04 -28.13 -16.98
N ASP A 224 25.73 -27.62 -17.98
CA ASP A 224 25.24 -26.69 -18.98
C ASP A 224 24.05 -27.32 -19.72
N VAL A 225 22.91 -26.60 -19.77
CA VAL A 225 21.90 -26.86 -20.79
C VAL A 225 21.63 -25.57 -21.55
N VAL A 226 21.88 -25.70 -22.85
CA VAL A 226 21.82 -24.75 -23.94
C VAL A 226 20.39 -24.30 -24.29
N ASP A 227 20.36 -23.04 -24.71
CA ASP A 227 19.46 -22.33 -25.62
C ASP A 227 18.73 -23.18 -26.68
N GLU A 228 17.42 -23.00 -26.81
CA GLU A 228 16.74 -23.03 -28.12
C GLU A 228 15.65 -21.95 -28.16
N SER A 229 15.95 -20.91 -28.92
CA SER A 229 15.03 -20.10 -29.71
C SER A 229 14.09 -20.98 -30.56
N ASP A 230 12.81 -20.63 -30.62
CA ASP A 230 12.00 -20.87 -31.82
C ASP A 230 10.96 -19.76 -32.01
N GLU A 231 11.12 -19.10 -33.15
CA GLU A 231 10.14 -18.23 -33.82
C GLU A 231 9.08 -19.12 -34.48
N GLU A 232 7.79 -18.76 -34.41
CA GLU A 232 6.88 -19.01 -35.55
C GLU A 232 5.84 -17.87 -35.62
N ASP A 233 6.10 -16.94 -36.55
CA ASP A 233 5.12 -16.17 -37.29
C ASP A 233 4.23 -17.13 -38.10
N LEU A 234 2.91 -17.07 -37.95
CA LEU A 234 1.97 -17.50 -38.99
C LEU A 234 0.69 -16.62 -38.97
N GLU A 235 0.69 -15.61 -39.83
CA GLU A 235 -0.53 -15.16 -40.49
C GLU A 235 -0.99 -16.26 -41.46
N GLU A 236 -2.27 -16.66 -41.42
CA GLU A 236 -3.00 -16.97 -42.65
C GLU A 236 -4.53 -16.86 -42.42
N THR A 237 -5.10 -15.88 -43.12
CA THR A 237 -6.48 -15.85 -43.60
C THR A 237 -6.89 -17.16 -44.26
N ILE A 238 -8.14 -17.60 -44.11
CA ILE A 238 -8.96 -18.17 -45.19
C ILE A 238 -10.45 -18.13 -44.81
N GLU A 239 -11.21 -17.56 -45.74
CA GLU A 239 -12.66 -17.53 -45.86
C GLU A 239 -13.24 -18.95 -46.05
N GLY A 240 -14.55 -19.12 -45.80
CA GLY A 240 -15.33 -20.07 -46.59
C GLY A 240 -16.30 -20.98 -45.84
N GLU A 241 -17.57 -20.65 -46.02
CA GLU A 241 -18.69 -21.56 -46.32
C GLU A 241 -19.16 -22.55 -45.23
N GLU A 242 -20.34 -22.30 -44.66
CA GLU A 242 -21.68 -22.68 -45.12
C GLU A 242 -22.18 -23.95 -44.41
N GLY A 243 -23.43 -23.90 -43.92
CA GLY A 243 -24.29 -25.07 -44.01
C GLY A 243 -25.13 -25.45 -42.80
N LYS A 244 -26.38 -24.96 -42.82
CA LYS A 244 -27.64 -25.67 -42.48
C LYS A 244 -28.02 -25.84 -40.99
N GLY A 245 -29.02 -25.05 -40.61
CA GLY A 245 -30.43 -25.52 -40.63
C GLY A 245 -31.05 -25.94 -39.30
N GLY A 246 -32.20 -25.32 -38.95
CA GLY A 246 -33.20 -25.89 -38.04
C GLY A 246 -33.94 -24.91 -37.11
N GLU A 247 -34.98 -24.24 -37.65
CA GLU A 247 -36.36 -24.04 -37.11
C GLU A 247 -36.65 -24.30 -35.60
N SER A 248 -37.50 -23.59 -34.83
CA SER A 248 -38.64 -22.67 -35.08
C SER A 248 -39.20 -22.04 -33.77
N SER A 249 -40.02 -20.98 -33.95
CA SER A 249 -41.06 -20.39 -33.06
C SER A 249 -40.60 -19.43 -31.94
N ASN A 250 -41.18 -18.25 -31.68
CA ASN A 250 -42.52 -17.68 -31.92
C ASN A 250 -42.45 -16.13 -32.03
N ALA A 251 -43.40 -15.53 -32.78
CA ALA A 251 -43.54 -14.09 -33.11
C ALA A 251 -44.27 -13.26 -32.01
N PRO A 252 -44.79 -12.03 -32.25
CA PRO A 252 -44.41 -10.91 -33.15
C PRO A 252 -44.35 -9.53 -32.41
N GLU A 253 -43.88 -8.44 -33.04
CA GLU A 253 -44.52 -7.10 -32.97
C GLU A 253 -43.89 -6.02 -33.90
N ASN A 254 -44.69 -5.62 -34.90
CA ASN A 254 -45.03 -4.26 -35.36
C ASN A 254 -44.02 -3.13 -35.71
N ARG A 255 -44.30 -2.52 -36.90
CA ARG A 255 -44.06 -1.12 -37.39
C ARG A 255 -42.63 -0.81 -37.89
N GLY A 256 -42.37 -0.58 -39.18
CA GLY A 256 -42.87 0.47 -40.10
C GLY A 256 -41.90 1.67 -40.05
N THR A 257 -41.09 2.05 -41.05
CA THR A 257 -41.43 2.49 -42.42
C THR A 257 -40.12 2.71 -43.23
N LYS A 258 -40.14 2.44 -44.55
CA LYS A 258 -39.10 2.82 -45.52
C LYS A 258 -39.60 3.94 -46.44
N ARG A 259 -38.76 4.97 -46.57
CA ARG A 259 -38.38 5.80 -47.75
C ARG A 259 -39.44 6.16 -48.81
N LYS A 260 -39.52 7.45 -49.11
CA LYS A 260 -39.81 7.98 -50.44
C LYS A 260 -38.79 9.06 -50.82
N LEU A 261 -38.29 8.94 -52.06
CA LEU A 261 -37.69 9.97 -52.89
C LEU A 261 -38.65 11.17 -53.02
N GLU A 262 -38.09 12.38 -53.12
CA GLU A 262 -38.44 13.35 -54.16
C GLU A 262 -37.40 14.47 -54.18
N ASP A 263 -36.92 14.78 -55.39
CA ASP A 263 -36.07 15.91 -55.76
C ASP A 263 -36.82 17.23 -55.58
N GLU A 264 -36.16 18.28 -55.11
CA GLU A 264 -36.48 19.64 -55.56
C GLU A 264 -35.27 20.58 -55.43
N VAL A 265 -35.17 21.45 -56.42
CA VAL A 265 -34.01 22.17 -56.91
C VAL A 265 -33.81 23.46 -56.10
N GLU A 266 -32.57 23.72 -55.71
CA GLU A 266 -32.16 24.92 -54.98
C GLU A 266 -31.94 26.10 -55.95
N GLU A 267 -32.74 27.15 -55.81
CA GLU A 267 -32.49 28.45 -56.43
C GLU A 267 -31.30 29.14 -55.73
N THR A 268 -30.30 29.56 -56.51
CA THR A 268 -29.35 30.60 -56.08
C THR A 268 -29.10 31.56 -57.25
N GLU A 269 -29.61 32.80 -57.12
CA GLU A 269 -29.06 33.96 -57.83
C GLU A 269 -27.78 34.44 -57.12
N PRO A 270 -26.80 34.97 -57.87
CA PRO A 270 -25.90 35.98 -57.34
C PRO A 270 -26.03 37.32 -58.09
N GLN A 271 -25.54 38.35 -57.40
CA GLN A 271 -25.49 39.79 -57.72
C GLN A 271 -25.01 40.15 -59.13
#